data_AF-F6D5Z0-F1
#
_entry.id   AF-F6D5Z0-F1
#
_cell.length_a   1.000
_cell.length_b   1.000
_cell.length_c   1.000
_cell.angle_alpha   90.00
_cell.angle_beta   90.00
_cell.angle_gamma   90.00
#
_symmetry.space_group_name_H-M   'P 1'
#
loop_
_entity.id
_entity.type
_entity.pdbx_description
1 polymer ?
#
loop_
_entity_poly.entity_id
_entity_poly.type
_entity_poly.pdbx_seq_one_letter_code
_entity_poly.pdbx_strand_id
1 'polypeptide(L)'
;MRTDVTAYKAAESVGDADFHADNSFFEKYSFFEKFSRRLSSDALLHIWLRVWGLLFMGLGILIVFYGYYPVYLGGLFLAFAGILSFILVHRIMYLFYSGIMMSLAIILYFNGYLIQAFTFLLLSIFLFNNARVISKKQEESVSKNEKTGYLVCKSCKRYYKLQFGEKPEDFSDICESGGELKYMKSLDKSG
;
A
#
# COMPACT_ATOMS: atom_id res chain seq x y z
N MET A 1 1.91 19.87 -47.13
CA MET A 1 0.70 20.31 -46.41
C MET A 1 0.79 19.79 -44.98
N ARG A 2 1.01 20.69 -44.02
CA ARG A 2 1.12 20.40 -42.59
C ARG A 2 0.12 21.33 -41.92
N THR A 3 -0.97 20.78 -41.43
CA THR A 3 -2.02 21.54 -40.74
C THR A 3 -1.70 21.58 -39.26
N ASP A 4 -1.46 22.79 -38.75
CA ASP A 4 -1.32 23.09 -37.34
C ASP A 4 -2.65 22.89 -36.61
N VAL A 5 -2.59 22.20 -35.47
CA VAL A 5 -3.71 22.04 -34.55
C VAL A 5 -3.47 22.98 -33.37
N THR A 6 -4.01 24.20 -33.47
CA THR A 6 -4.14 25.12 -32.35
C THR A 6 -5.60 25.54 -32.25
N ALA A 7 -6.36 24.85 -31.40
CA ALA A 7 -7.68 25.32 -31.00
C ALA A 7 -8.04 24.79 -29.62
N TYR A 8 -8.71 25.66 -28.86
CA TYR A 8 -9.39 25.47 -27.59
C TYR A 8 -8.56 25.59 -26.31
N LYS A 9 -8.24 26.85 -26.00
CA LYS A 9 -8.11 27.37 -24.64
C LYS A 9 -9.52 27.81 -24.19
N ALA A 10 -10.28 26.92 -23.55
CA ALA A 10 -11.53 27.28 -22.90
C ALA A 10 -11.23 27.79 -21.48
N ALA A 11 -11.63 29.03 -21.22
CA ALA A 11 -11.58 29.65 -19.91
C ALA A 11 -12.76 29.12 -19.08
N GLU A 12 -12.46 28.37 -18.03
CA GLU A 12 -13.42 28.02 -16.99
C GLU A 12 -13.09 28.86 -15.75
N SER A 13 -13.63 30.08 -15.73
CA SER A 13 -13.66 30.94 -14.54
C SER A 13 -15.03 30.78 -13.89
N VAL A 14 -15.21 29.69 -13.15
CA VAL A 14 -16.33 29.51 -12.23
C VAL A 14 -15.91 30.15 -10.92
N GLY A 15 -16.57 31.26 -10.61
CA GLY A 15 -16.30 32.06 -9.42
C GLY A 15 -16.62 31.30 -8.15
N ASP A 16 -15.68 31.36 -7.21
CA ASP A 16 -15.85 30.93 -5.83
C ASP A 16 -16.83 31.88 -5.14
N ALA A 17 -18.12 31.53 -5.20
CA ALA A 17 -19.13 32.11 -4.35
C ALA A 17 -19.09 31.39 -3.00
N ASP A 18 -18.39 31.99 -2.03
CA ASP A 18 -18.36 31.56 -0.63
C ASP A 18 -19.75 31.69 0.00
N PHE A 19 -20.58 30.67 -0.19
CA PHE A 19 -21.84 30.53 0.51
C PHE A 19 -21.57 29.97 1.91
N HIS A 20 -21.34 30.87 2.86
CA HIS A 20 -21.29 30.56 4.29
C HIS A 20 -22.69 30.15 4.78
N ALA A 21 -23.05 28.89 4.58
CA ALA A 21 -24.22 28.27 5.20
C ALA A 21 -23.95 28.15 6.71
N ASP A 22 -24.70 28.92 7.51
CA ASP A 22 -24.70 28.84 8.96
C ASP A 22 -25.33 27.50 9.41
N ASN A 23 -24.47 26.55 9.79
CA ASN A 23 -24.83 25.19 10.17
C ASN A 23 -25.18 25.04 11.65
N SER A 24 -25.30 26.15 12.40
CA SER A 24 -25.58 26.12 13.86
C SER A 24 -26.93 25.46 14.20
N PHE A 25 -27.89 25.42 13.27
CA PHE A 25 -29.17 24.74 13.47
C PHE A 25 -29.08 23.20 13.35
N PHE A 26 -28.13 22.67 12.56
CA PHE A 26 -27.96 21.22 12.35
C PHE A 26 -27.17 20.53 13.47
N GLU A 27 -26.45 21.28 14.30
CA GLU A 27 -25.69 20.70 15.42
C GLU A 27 -26.60 20.03 16.45
N LYS A 28 -27.82 20.55 16.65
CA LYS A 28 -28.77 20.02 17.64
C LYS A 28 -29.40 18.68 17.21
N TYR A 29 -29.47 18.38 15.92
CA TYR A 29 -30.00 17.11 15.41
C TYR A 29 -28.95 15.99 15.29
N SER A 30 -27.66 16.36 15.24
CA SER A 30 -26.55 15.37 15.18
C SER A 30 -26.41 14.53 16.45
N PHE A 31 -26.83 15.06 17.60
CA PHE A 31 -26.81 14.33 18.87
C PHE A 31 -27.86 13.21 18.91
N PHE A 32 -29.06 13.49 18.40
CA PHE A 32 -30.15 12.50 18.34
C PHE A 32 -29.87 11.40 17.30
N GLU A 33 -29.19 11.74 16.22
CA GLU A 33 -28.74 10.76 15.22
C GLU A 33 -27.59 9.88 15.71
N LYS A 34 -26.66 10.44 16.52
CA LYS A 34 -25.65 9.65 17.24
C LYS A 34 -26.26 8.75 18.32
N PHE A 35 -27.35 9.18 18.95
CA PHE A 35 -28.07 8.40 19.93
C PHE A 35 -28.89 7.28 19.28
N SER A 36 -29.58 7.56 18.16
CA SER A 36 -30.36 6.55 17.43
C SER A 36 -29.48 5.52 16.72
N ARG A 37 -28.31 5.90 16.20
CA ARG A 37 -27.33 4.93 15.67
C ARG A 37 -26.62 4.11 16.75
N ARG A 38 -26.54 4.60 18.01
CA ARG A 38 -26.02 3.83 19.15
C ARG A 38 -27.05 2.90 19.77
N LEU A 39 -28.33 3.25 19.71
CA LEU A 39 -29.42 2.29 19.85
C LEU A 39 -29.58 1.53 18.52
N SER A 40 -28.53 0.81 18.10
CA SER A 40 -28.71 -0.28 17.15
C SER A 40 -29.76 -1.21 17.77
N SER A 41 -30.94 -1.20 17.15
CA SER A 41 -32.17 -1.87 17.56
C SER A 41 -31.91 -3.31 18.03
N ASP A 42 -30.89 -3.97 17.48
CA ASP A 42 -30.57 -5.36 17.76
C ASP A 42 -30.09 -5.60 19.19
N ALA A 43 -29.24 -4.74 19.76
CA ALA A 43 -28.71 -4.94 21.12
C ALA A 43 -29.80 -4.78 22.19
N LEU A 44 -30.68 -3.79 22.02
CA LEU A 44 -31.82 -3.59 22.90
C LEU A 44 -32.89 -4.67 22.72
N LEU A 45 -33.15 -5.09 21.48
CA LEU A 45 -34.06 -6.21 21.20
C LEU A 45 -33.55 -7.49 21.87
N HIS A 46 -32.24 -7.75 21.84
CA HIS A 46 -31.63 -8.91 22.51
C HIS A 46 -31.72 -8.84 24.04
N ILE A 47 -31.45 -7.67 24.63
CA ILE A 47 -31.62 -7.47 26.08
C ILE A 47 -33.09 -7.64 26.46
N TRP A 48 -34.00 -7.06 25.68
CA TRP A 48 -35.44 -7.14 25.89
C TRP A 48 -35.95 -8.58 25.77
N LEU A 49 -35.52 -9.33 24.76
CA LEU A 49 -35.84 -10.76 24.58
C LEU A 49 -35.29 -11.62 25.72
N ARG A 50 -34.09 -11.34 26.25
CA ARG A 50 -33.52 -12.07 27.40
C ARG A 50 -34.30 -11.79 28.68
N VAL A 51 -34.68 -10.53 28.91
CA VAL A 51 -35.47 -10.13 30.08
C VAL A 51 -36.86 -10.78 30.03
N TRP A 52 -37.54 -10.73 28.88
CA TRP A 52 -38.83 -11.39 28.71
C TRP A 52 -38.75 -12.91 28.79
N GLY A 53 -37.72 -13.55 28.24
CA GLY A 53 -37.50 -14.99 28.33
C GLY A 53 -37.32 -15.47 29.78
N LEU A 54 -36.54 -14.74 30.59
CA LEU A 54 -36.37 -15.03 32.02
C LEU A 54 -37.67 -14.77 32.80
N LEU A 55 -38.40 -13.70 32.46
CA LEU A 55 -39.67 -13.37 33.08
C LEU A 55 -40.70 -14.47 32.81
N PHE A 56 -40.86 -14.93 31.56
CA PHE A 56 -41.75 -16.04 31.21
C PHE A 56 -41.33 -17.36 31.85
N MET A 57 -40.02 -17.63 31.98
CA MET A 57 -39.53 -18.82 32.68
C MET A 57 -39.91 -18.78 34.17
N GLY A 58 -39.67 -17.66 34.85
CA GLY A 58 -40.03 -17.48 36.27
C GLY A 58 -41.55 -17.56 36.50
N LEU A 59 -42.33 -16.93 35.63
CA LEU A 59 -43.79 -16.90 35.71
C LEU A 59 -44.39 -18.28 35.40
N GLY A 60 -43.83 -19.01 34.43
CA GLY A 60 -44.20 -20.41 34.15
C GLY A 60 -43.93 -21.34 35.33
N ILE A 61 -42.77 -21.21 35.98
CA ILE A 61 -42.43 -21.97 37.19
C ILE A 61 -43.38 -21.60 38.34
N LEU A 62 -43.67 -20.31 38.55
CA LEU A 62 -44.61 -19.87 39.58
C LEU A 62 -46.01 -20.46 39.37
N ILE A 63 -46.50 -20.46 38.13
CA ILE A 63 -47.80 -21.04 37.78
C ILE A 63 -47.82 -22.56 38.05
N VAL A 64 -46.73 -23.26 37.76
CA VAL A 64 -46.56 -24.69 38.03
C VAL A 64 -46.64 -24.99 39.53
N PHE A 65 -46.03 -24.16 40.38
CA PHE A 65 -46.04 -24.40 41.84
C PHE A 65 -47.36 -24.01 42.53
N TYR A 66 -48.08 -23.01 42.01
CA TYR A 66 -49.27 -22.45 42.66
C TYR A 66 -50.60 -22.76 41.95
N GLY A 67 -50.58 -23.36 40.76
CA GLY A 67 -51.78 -23.63 39.95
C GLY A 67 -52.42 -25.00 40.22
N TYR A 68 -53.74 -25.03 40.36
CA TYR A 68 -54.55 -26.26 40.30
C TYR A 68 -54.71 -26.74 38.85
N TYR A 69 -54.82 -28.05 38.65
CA TYR A 69 -55.05 -28.64 37.32
C TYR A 69 -56.35 -28.08 36.73
N PRO A 70 -56.34 -27.36 35.58
CA PRO A 70 -55.47 -27.50 34.40
C PRO A 70 -54.39 -26.40 34.19
N VAL A 71 -54.24 -25.46 35.13
CA VAL A 71 -53.37 -24.28 34.98
C VAL A 71 -51.88 -24.66 34.90
N TYR A 72 -51.50 -25.80 35.49
CA TYR A 72 -50.15 -26.36 35.44
C TYR A 72 -49.64 -26.61 34.00
N LEU A 73 -50.53 -27.06 33.10
CA LEU A 73 -50.15 -27.36 31.72
C LEU A 73 -49.77 -26.08 30.95
N GLY A 74 -50.46 -24.97 31.24
CA GLY A 74 -50.15 -23.65 30.69
C GLY A 74 -48.80 -23.13 31.18
N GLY A 75 -48.48 -23.30 32.47
CA GLY A 75 -47.18 -22.94 33.04
C GLY A 75 -46.01 -23.73 32.43
N LEU A 76 -46.20 -25.04 32.22
CA LEU A 76 -45.21 -25.90 31.57
C LEU A 76 -44.93 -25.47 30.12
N PHE A 77 -45.98 -25.13 29.35
CA PHE A 77 -45.84 -24.66 27.98
C PHE A 77 -45.12 -23.31 27.91
N LEU A 78 -45.42 -22.38 28.81
CA LEU A 78 -44.74 -21.09 28.95
C LEU A 78 -43.25 -21.25 29.28
N ALA A 79 -42.91 -22.16 30.20
CA ALA A 79 -41.52 -22.45 30.53
C ALA A 79 -40.75 -23.05 29.33
N PHE A 80 -41.37 -23.98 28.60
CA PHE A 80 -40.77 -24.58 27.41
C PHE A 80 -40.56 -23.55 26.29
N ALA A 81 -41.54 -22.67 26.04
CA ALA A 81 -41.42 -21.59 25.06
C ALA A 81 -40.29 -20.60 25.43
N GLY A 82 -40.14 -20.27 26.71
CA GLY A 82 -39.05 -19.42 27.22
C GLY A 82 -37.67 -20.04 27.00
N ILE A 83 -37.51 -21.33 27.31
CA ILE A 83 -36.26 -22.09 27.09
C ILE A 83 -35.91 -22.14 25.59
N LEU A 84 -36.89 -22.46 24.74
CA LEU A 84 -36.69 -22.56 23.29
C LEU A 84 -36.30 -21.20 22.69
N SER A 85 -36.94 -20.11 23.12
CA SER A 85 -36.59 -18.74 22.73
C SER A 85 -35.14 -18.39 23.08
N PHE A 86 -34.70 -18.72 24.31
CA PHE A 86 -33.33 -18.47 24.75
C PHE A 86 -32.28 -19.22 23.92
N ILE A 87 -32.53 -20.50 23.60
CA ILE A 87 -31.64 -21.34 22.80
C ILE A 87 -31.53 -20.82 21.36
N LEU A 88 -32.65 -20.43 20.74
CA LEU A 88 -32.67 -19.93 19.37
C LEU A 88 -31.90 -18.62 19.22
N VAL A 89 -32.05 -17.70 20.17
CA VAL A 89 -31.32 -16.43 20.18
C VAL A 89 -29.81 -16.67 20.29
N HIS A 90 -29.38 -17.61 21.12
CA HIS A 90 -27.96 -17.96 21.26
C HIS A 90 -27.38 -18.56 19.97
N ARG A 91 -28.13 -19.43 19.29
CA ARG A 91 -27.68 -20.06 18.03
C ARG A 91 -27.52 -19.05 16.90
N ILE A 92 -28.47 -18.11 16.75
CA ILE A 92 -28.40 -17.05 15.74
C ILE A 92 -27.22 -16.11 16.02
N MET A 93 -27.03 -15.70 17.28
CA MET A 93 -25.89 -14.88 17.68
C MET A 93 -24.56 -15.55 17.38
N TYR A 94 -24.42 -16.85 17.63
CA TYR A 94 -23.20 -17.59 17.32
C TYR A 94 -22.91 -17.63 15.81
N LEU A 95 -23.91 -17.88 14.98
CA LEU A 95 -23.76 -17.85 13.51
C LEU A 95 -23.35 -16.46 13.01
N PHE A 96 -23.96 -15.41 13.56
CA PHE A 96 -23.64 -14.03 13.22
C PHE A 96 -22.20 -13.66 13.62
N TYR A 97 -21.79 -13.98 14.85
CA TYR A 97 -20.43 -13.73 15.33
C TYR A 97 -19.39 -14.52 14.52
N SER A 98 -19.66 -15.79 14.24
CA SER A 98 -18.81 -16.61 13.38
C SER A 98 -18.67 -16.02 11.98
N GLY A 99 -19.75 -15.50 11.40
CA GLY A 99 -19.73 -14.81 10.10
C GLY A 99 -18.86 -13.57 10.12
N ILE A 100 -19.03 -12.68 11.10
CA ILE A 100 -18.22 -11.47 11.26
C ILE A 100 -16.73 -11.81 11.41
N MET A 101 -16.39 -12.78 12.26
CA MET A 101 -15.00 -13.17 12.50
C MET A 101 -14.35 -13.74 11.22
N MET A 102 -15.10 -14.53 10.44
CA MET A 102 -14.64 -15.01 9.14
C MET A 102 -14.43 -13.87 8.14
N SER A 103 -15.35 -12.92 8.05
CA SER A 103 -15.20 -11.73 7.19
C SER A 103 -13.98 -10.88 7.59
N LEU A 104 -13.78 -10.65 8.89
CA LEU A 104 -12.60 -9.93 9.40
C LEU A 104 -11.29 -10.66 9.07
N ALA A 105 -11.27 -11.99 9.21
CA ALA A 105 -10.10 -12.79 8.85
C ALA A 105 -9.76 -12.67 7.36
N ILE A 106 -10.76 -12.70 6.48
CA ILE A 106 -10.59 -12.53 5.03
C ILE A 106 -10.02 -11.13 4.73
N ILE A 107 -10.58 -10.07 5.32
CA ILE A 107 -10.09 -8.69 5.12
C ILE A 107 -8.64 -8.55 5.56
N LEU A 108 -8.27 -9.09 6.73
CA LEU A 108 -6.91 -9.07 7.23
C LEU A 108 -5.95 -9.86 6.32
N TYR A 109 -6.39 -11.00 5.79
CA TYR A 109 -5.62 -11.79 4.84
C TYR A 109 -5.31 -11.02 3.55
N PHE A 110 -6.31 -10.36 2.95
CA PHE A 110 -6.11 -9.53 1.76
C PHE A 110 -5.22 -8.31 2.04
N ASN A 111 -5.41 -7.64 3.18
CA ASN A 111 -4.57 -6.52 3.57
C ASN A 111 -3.12 -6.95 3.78
N GLY A 112 -2.88 -8.12 4.39
CA GLY A 112 -1.55 -8.70 4.53
C GLY A 112 -0.89 -8.96 3.18
N TYR A 113 -1.62 -9.53 2.23
CA TYR A 113 -1.13 -9.76 0.87
C TYR A 113 -0.78 -8.45 0.14
N LEU A 114 -1.60 -7.42 0.32
CA LEU A 114 -1.39 -6.10 -0.30
C LEU A 114 -0.13 -5.42 0.26
N ILE A 115 0.06 -5.48 1.59
CA ILE A 115 1.28 -4.98 2.24
C ILE A 115 2.50 -5.75 1.72
N GLN A 116 2.42 -7.08 1.64
CA GLN A 116 3.52 -7.90 1.14
C GLN A 116 3.86 -7.56 -0.32
N ALA A 117 2.88 -7.42 -1.21
CA ALA A 117 3.09 -7.00 -2.59
C ALA A 117 3.76 -5.62 -2.67
N PHE A 118 3.32 -4.66 -1.85
CA PHE A 118 3.94 -3.34 -1.78
C PHE A 118 5.40 -3.40 -1.32
N THR A 119 5.71 -4.21 -0.30
CA THR A 119 7.10 -4.39 0.17
C THR A 119 8.01 -4.97 -0.91
N PHE A 120 7.53 -5.94 -1.70
CA PHE A 120 8.30 -6.48 -2.83
C PHE A 120 8.51 -5.46 -3.95
N LEU A 121 7.51 -4.61 -4.21
CA LEU A 121 7.62 -3.54 -5.19
C LEU A 121 8.63 -2.47 -4.75
N LEU A 122 8.62 -2.07 -3.48
CA LEU A 122 9.62 -1.15 -2.96
C LEU A 122 11.03 -1.75 -3.00
N LEU A 123 11.16 -3.02 -2.64
CA LEU A 123 12.44 -3.75 -2.69
C LEU A 123 12.99 -3.80 -4.12
N SER A 124 12.14 -4.09 -5.11
CA SER A 124 12.58 -4.15 -6.51
C SER A 124 13.03 -2.78 -7.03
N ILE A 125 12.32 -1.70 -6.69
CA ILE A 125 12.72 -0.33 -7.01
C ILE A 125 14.06 0.02 -6.36
N PHE A 126 14.25 -0.33 -5.08
CA PHE A 126 15.49 -0.09 -4.35
C PHE A 126 16.68 -0.80 -4.99
N LEU A 127 16.52 -2.10 -5.32
CA LEU A 127 17.55 -2.88 -5.99
C LEU A 127 17.87 -2.32 -7.38
N PHE A 128 16.86 -1.91 -8.14
CA PHE A 128 17.05 -1.31 -9.46
C PHE A 128 17.81 0.03 -9.40
N ASN A 129 17.49 0.88 -8.41
CA ASN A 129 18.19 2.13 -8.20
C ASN A 129 19.66 1.90 -7.83
N ASN A 130 19.95 0.94 -6.94
CA ASN A 130 21.32 0.58 -6.57
C ASN A 130 22.11 0.00 -7.77
N ALA A 131 21.47 -0.85 -8.59
CA ALA A 131 22.09 -1.39 -9.79
C ALA A 131 22.49 -0.27 -10.76
N ARG A 132 21.61 0.72 -10.99
CA ARG A 132 21.92 1.88 -11.84
C ARG A 132 23.11 2.71 -11.33
N VAL A 133 23.21 2.90 -10.02
CA VAL A 133 24.33 3.64 -9.42
C VAL A 133 25.66 2.90 -9.67
N ILE A 134 25.68 1.57 -9.53
CA ILE A 134 26.87 0.76 -9.79
C ILE A 134 27.27 0.83 -11.26
N SER A 135 26.31 0.74 -12.20
CA SER A 135 26.59 0.83 -13.64
C SER A 135 27.25 2.15 -14.04
N LYS A 136 26.78 3.29 -13.51
CA LYS A 136 27.40 4.60 -13.77
C LYS A 136 28.84 4.68 -13.26
N LYS A 137 29.12 4.12 -12.09
CA LYS A 137 30.47 4.11 -11.51
C LYS A 137 31.45 3.31 -12.38
N GLN A 138 30.97 2.27 -13.05
CA GLN A 138 31.81 1.45 -13.93
C GLN A 138 32.21 2.22 -15.19
N GLU A 139 31.28 2.95 -15.84
CA GLU A 139 31.59 3.80 -17.00
C GLU A 139 32.62 4.89 -16.66
N GLU A 140 32.49 5.55 -15.52
CA GLU A 140 33.46 6.57 -15.09
C GLU A 140 34.84 5.96 -14.81
N SER A 141 34.91 4.76 -14.23
CA SER A 141 36.19 4.11 -13.95
C SER A 141 36.91 3.64 -15.22
N VAL A 142 36.17 3.21 -16.24
CA VAL A 142 36.73 2.84 -17.55
C VAL A 142 37.20 4.10 -18.29
N SER A 143 36.38 5.15 -18.34
CA SER A 143 36.74 6.42 -18.97
C SER A 143 37.94 7.11 -18.29
N LYS A 144 38.05 7.05 -16.96
CA LYS A 144 39.15 7.67 -16.22
C LYS A 144 40.46 6.89 -16.31
N ASN A 145 40.40 5.57 -16.54
CA ASN A 145 41.58 4.75 -16.85
C ASN A 145 42.00 4.85 -18.32
N GLU A 146 41.23 5.53 -19.17
CA GLU A 146 41.55 5.75 -20.58
C GLU A 146 42.47 6.96 -20.82
N LYS A 147 43.27 7.37 -19.82
CA LYS A 147 44.44 8.24 -20.05
C LYS A 147 45.54 7.44 -20.73
N THR A 148 45.27 7.06 -21.97
CA THR A 148 46.17 6.43 -22.91
C THR A 148 47.20 7.49 -23.34
N GLY A 149 48.47 7.24 -23.02
CA GLY A 149 49.55 8.08 -23.51
C GLY A 149 49.83 7.83 -24.99
N TYR A 150 50.59 8.74 -25.60
CA TYR A 150 50.95 8.71 -27.02
C TYR A 150 52.45 8.57 -27.14
N LEU A 151 52.92 7.75 -28.07
CA LEU A 151 54.32 7.71 -28.51
C LEU A 151 54.44 8.51 -29.80
N VAL A 152 55.25 9.58 -29.81
CA VAL A 152 55.42 10.47 -30.96
C VAL A 152 56.86 10.40 -31.46
N CYS A 153 57.01 10.09 -32.75
CA CYS A 153 58.29 10.04 -33.45
C CYS A 153 58.76 11.44 -33.84
N LYS A 154 59.96 11.86 -33.41
CA LYS A 154 60.48 13.21 -33.73
C LYS A 154 60.76 13.41 -35.23
N SER A 155 61.26 12.38 -35.91
CA SER A 155 61.69 12.47 -37.32
C SER A 155 60.53 12.37 -38.30
N CYS A 156 59.64 11.41 -38.07
CA CYS A 156 58.55 11.06 -38.98
C CYS A 156 57.20 11.70 -38.60
N LYS A 157 57.11 12.33 -37.41
CA LYS A 157 55.92 12.96 -36.84
C LYS A 157 54.68 12.05 -36.73
N ARG A 158 54.86 10.75 -36.88
CA ARG A 158 53.81 9.76 -36.63
C ARG A 158 53.61 9.61 -35.12
N TYR A 159 52.37 9.41 -34.72
CA TYR A 159 52.00 9.12 -33.34
C TYR A 159 51.34 7.76 -33.26
N TYR A 160 51.60 7.05 -32.18
CA TYR A 160 50.96 5.80 -31.81
C TYR A 160 50.24 5.99 -30.47
N LYS A 161 48.97 5.63 -30.39
CA LYS A 161 48.18 5.70 -29.16
C LYS A 161 48.30 4.35 -28.46
N LEU A 162 48.81 4.35 -27.23
CA LEU A 162 48.91 3.13 -26.41
C LEU A 162 47.52 2.58 -26.12
N GLN A 163 47.35 1.28 -26.29
CA GLN A 163 46.12 0.56 -25.94
C GLN A 163 46.05 0.30 -24.44
N PHE A 164 44.87 -0.13 -23.98
CA PHE A 164 44.65 -0.44 -22.57
C PHE A 164 45.58 -1.56 -22.10
N GLY A 165 46.44 -1.25 -21.12
CA GLY A 165 47.39 -2.22 -20.54
C GLY A 165 48.78 -2.23 -21.19
N GLU A 166 48.98 -1.50 -22.29
CA GLU A 166 50.30 -1.34 -22.91
C GLU A 166 51.11 -0.27 -22.17
N LYS A 167 52.37 -0.59 -21.84
CA LYS A 167 53.28 0.38 -21.24
C LYS A 167 54.20 0.97 -22.30
N PRO A 168 54.61 2.25 -22.18
CA PRO A 168 55.57 2.83 -23.12
C PRO A 168 56.91 2.09 -23.10
N GLU A 169 57.25 1.40 -22.02
CA GLU A 169 58.47 0.58 -21.91
C GLU A 169 58.43 -0.70 -22.77
N ASP A 170 57.25 -1.14 -23.22
CA ASP A 170 57.11 -2.32 -24.09
C ASP A 170 57.48 -2.01 -25.57
N PHE A 171 57.69 -0.73 -25.90
CA PHE A 171 58.00 -0.27 -27.25
C PHE A 171 59.47 0.13 -27.37
N SER A 172 60.05 -0.08 -28.56
CA SER A 172 61.38 0.42 -28.89
C SER A 172 61.42 1.95 -28.85
N ASP A 173 62.47 2.51 -28.24
CA ASP A 173 62.75 3.96 -28.26
C ASP A 173 63.05 4.49 -29.69
N ILE A 174 63.22 3.58 -30.65
CA ILE A 174 63.57 3.86 -32.04
C ILE A 174 62.42 3.42 -32.96
N CYS A 175 61.93 4.35 -33.77
CA CYS A 175 60.95 4.13 -34.83
C CYS A 175 61.57 3.39 -36.01
N GLU A 176 60.76 2.71 -36.83
CA GLU A 176 61.19 2.03 -38.07
C GLU A 176 61.96 2.96 -39.04
N SER A 177 61.70 4.28 -38.98
CA SER A 177 62.43 5.27 -39.75
C SER A 177 63.77 5.70 -39.14
N GLY A 178 64.22 5.08 -38.04
CA GLY A 178 65.42 5.44 -37.28
C GLY A 178 65.28 6.68 -36.39
N GLY A 179 64.05 7.18 -36.16
CA GLY A 179 63.78 8.35 -35.33
C GLY A 179 63.45 8.01 -33.87
N GLU A 180 63.79 8.88 -32.93
CA GLU A 180 63.48 8.70 -31.49
C GLU A 180 61.98 8.86 -31.22
N LEU A 181 61.39 7.89 -30.51
CA LEU A 181 60.01 7.89 -30.02
C LEU A 181 59.96 8.50 -28.63
N LYS A 182 59.08 9.48 -28.43
CA LYS A 182 58.89 10.15 -27.14
C LYS A 182 57.48 9.96 -26.61
N TYR A 183 57.36 9.53 -25.36
CA TYR A 183 56.08 9.42 -24.67
C TYR A 183 55.51 10.79 -24.29
N MET A 184 54.22 11.01 -24.58
CA MET A 184 53.45 12.20 -24.25
C MET A 184 52.10 11.81 -23.63
N LYS A 185 51.71 12.43 -22.52
CA LYS A 185 50.44 12.14 -21.83
C LYS A 185 49.22 12.77 -22.50
N SER A 186 49.40 13.84 -23.28
CA SER A 186 48.38 14.47 -24.11
C SER A 186 49.04 15.04 -25.37
N LEU A 187 48.33 15.00 -26.51
CA LEU A 187 48.70 15.78 -27.69
C LEU A 187 48.20 17.22 -27.47
N ASP A 188 48.91 18.00 -26.68
CA ASP A 188 48.61 19.43 -26.58
C ASP A 188 48.90 20.08 -27.94
N LYS A 189 47.83 20.52 -28.63
CA LYS A 189 47.92 21.39 -29.80
C LYS A 189 48.50 22.73 -29.37
N SER A 190 49.82 22.83 -29.35
CA SER A 190 50.53 24.10 -29.33
C SER A 190 51.33 24.20 -30.64
N GLY A 191 50.61 24.68 -31.65
CA GLY A 191 51.13 25.15 -32.93
C GLY A 191 50.31 26.36 -33.32
#